data_AF-A0A354EG04-F1
#
_entry.id   AF-A0A354EG04-F1
#
_cell.length_a   1.000
_cell.length_b   1.000
_cell.length_c   1.000
_cell.angle_alpha   90.00
_cell.angle_beta   90.00
_cell.angle_gamma   90.00
#
_symmetry.space_group_name_H-M   'P 1'
#
loop_
_entity.id
_entity.type
_entity.pdbx_description
1 polymer ?
#
loop_
_entity_poly.entity_id
_entity_poly.type
_entity_poly.pdbx_seq_one_letter_code
_entity_poly.pdbx_strand_id
1 'polypeptide(L)'
;MFAFWAWLSRALGSGTLARMLPVAVTVVVLLVIALRFVERVNRGYRINLVFLGVGLVCAIFSLALPDPHVPIKRIHVAEYIVLSFLVRATLSHRLQGMQLTLFTVLATLLLGIHDEMLQGLHSQRYYGWLDIIVNGTAGLSGALLGHGLHCCARRTVGTAQPKVRGLAGLVVLFLLLGASTVWLVIMLYQQRGTALSLFILLPQVVSCLLLMVLRPEIVFSSRTQHGFQAVYWLAFSLLAYPLAARLAGMEFI
;
A
#
# COMPACT_ATOMS: atom_id res chain seq x y z
N MET A 1 -11.59 -8.01 14.36
CA MET A 1 -10.80 -9.12 13.75
C MET A 1 -10.39 -10.17 14.78
N PHE A 2 -9.75 -9.82 15.92
CA PHE A 2 -9.27 -10.82 16.89
C PHE A 2 -10.35 -11.67 17.56
N ALA A 3 -11.50 -11.10 17.91
CA ALA A 3 -12.61 -11.90 18.46
C ALA A 3 -13.13 -12.94 17.46
N PHE A 4 -13.26 -12.55 16.19
CA PHE A 4 -13.61 -13.46 15.11
C PHE A 4 -12.52 -14.50 14.88
N TRP A 5 -11.24 -14.11 14.86
CA TRP A 5 -10.12 -15.04 14.75
C TRP A 5 -10.05 -16.03 15.92
N ALA A 6 -10.27 -15.56 17.14
CA ALA A 6 -10.30 -16.39 18.34
C ALA A 6 -11.46 -17.39 18.29
N TRP A 7 -12.64 -16.94 17.89
CA TRP A 7 -13.79 -17.81 17.65
C TRP A 7 -13.50 -18.85 16.56
N LEU A 8 -12.98 -18.42 15.41
CA LEU A 8 -12.67 -19.29 14.27
C LEU A 8 -11.57 -20.30 14.61
N SER A 9 -10.53 -19.87 15.34
CA SER A 9 -9.46 -20.75 15.83
C SER A 9 -9.98 -21.78 16.82
N ARG A 10 -10.97 -21.44 17.66
CA ARG A 10 -11.63 -22.41 18.54
C ARG A 10 -12.49 -23.40 17.73
N ALA A 11 -13.20 -22.91 16.71
CA ALA A 11 -14.06 -23.73 15.86
C ALA A 11 -13.28 -24.72 14.98
N LEU A 12 -12.14 -24.29 14.41
CA LEU A 12 -11.28 -25.11 13.55
C LEU A 12 -10.29 -26.00 14.33
N GLY A 13 -10.28 -25.88 15.67
CA GLY A 13 -9.23 -26.39 16.53
C GLY A 13 -7.98 -25.50 16.48
N SER A 14 -7.41 -25.19 17.65
CA SER A 14 -6.23 -24.32 17.82
C SER A 14 -4.91 -24.88 17.24
N GLY A 15 -5.01 -25.93 16.42
CA GLY A 15 -3.90 -26.64 15.80
C GLY A 15 -3.46 -26.06 14.44
N THR A 16 -2.85 -26.94 13.64
CA THR A 16 -2.21 -26.61 12.35
C THR A 16 -3.15 -25.93 11.35
N LEU A 17 -4.45 -26.28 11.35
CA LEU A 17 -5.43 -25.73 10.40
C LEU A 17 -5.61 -24.21 10.54
N ALA A 18 -5.78 -23.72 11.78
CA ALA A 18 -5.89 -22.28 12.03
C ALA A 18 -4.60 -21.54 11.60
N ARG A 19 -3.41 -22.13 11.81
CA ARG A 19 -2.15 -21.51 11.40
C ARG A 19 -1.97 -21.43 9.88
N MET A 20 -2.53 -22.39 9.14
CA MET A 20 -2.40 -22.47 7.68
C MET A 20 -3.48 -21.67 6.94
N LEU A 21 -4.58 -21.30 7.59
CA LEU A 21 -5.69 -20.61 6.93
C LEU A 21 -5.28 -19.32 6.19
N PRO A 22 -4.49 -18.39 6.77
CA PRO A 22 -4.07 -17.18 6.04
C PRO A 22 -3.17 -17.47 4.83
N VAL A 23 -2.37 -18.53 4.91
CA VAL A 23 -1.55 -19.01 3.78
C VAL A 23 -2.46 -19.59 2.70
N ALA A 24 -3.43 -20.41 3.07
CA ALA A 24 -4.41 -20.97 2.14
C ALA A 24 -5.21 -19.87 1.42
N VAL A 25 -5.62 -18.81 2.12
CA VAL A 25 -6.29 -17.66 1.51
C VAL A 25 -5.38 -16.99 0.47
N THR A 26 -4.10 -16.75 0.81
CA THR A 26 -3.13 -16.20 -0.15
C THR A 26 -2.95 -17.11 -1.36
N VAL A 27 -2.85 -18.43 -1.16
CA VAL A 27 -2.76 -19.41 -2.25
C VAL A 27 -3.99 -19.36 -3.13
N VAL A 28 -5.21 -19.27 -2.57
CA VAL A 28 -6.45 -19.13 -3.36
C VAL A 28 -6.43 -17.85 -4.19
N VAL A 29 -6.01 -16.71 -3.62
CA VAL A 29 -5.87 -15.45 -4.37
C VAL A 29 -4.88 -15.62 -5.52
N LEU A 30 -3.71 -16.22 -5.28
CA LEU A 30 -2.71 -16.47 -6.32
C LEU A 30 -3.21 -17.46 -7.39
N LEU A 31 -3.98 -18.47 -7.02
CA LEU A 31 -4.61 -19.40 -7.97
C LEU A 31 -5.63 -18.68 -8.85
N VAL A 32 -6.47 -17.81 -8.28
CA VAL A 32 -7.39 -16.98 -9.09
C VAL A 32 -6.61 -16.12 -10.08
N ILE A 33 -5.52 -15.49 -9.65
CA ILE A 33 -4.62 -14.71 -10.52
C ILE A 33 -4.01 -15.61 -11.62
N ALA A 34 -3.58 -16.83 -11.28
CA ALA A 34 -3.05 -17.80 -12.24
C ALA A 34 -4.11 -18.31 -13.24
N LEU A 35 -5.36 -18.50 -12.82
CA LEU A 35 -6.45 -18.84 -13.73
C LEU A 35 -6.72 -17.69 -14.72
N ARG A 36 -6.69 -16.43 -14.24
CA ARG A 36 -6.78 -15.25 -15.10
C ARG A 36 -5.60 -15.12 -16.06
N PHE A 37 -4.41 -15.52 -15.63
CA PHE A 37 -3.25 -15.66 -16.50
C PHE A 37 -3.53 -16.63 -17.65
N VAL A 38 -3.96 -17.86 -17.35
CA VAL A 38 -4.26 -18.88 -18.37
C VAL A 38 -5.34 -18.39 -19.33
N GLU A 39 -6.41 -17.79 -18.81
CA GLU A 39 -7.48 -17.19 -19.64
C GLU A 39 -6.94 -16.14 -20.61
N ARG A 40 -6.01 -15.29 -20.17
CA ARG A 40 -5.38 -14.24 -20.99
C ARG A 40 -4.43 -14.82 -22.03
N VAL A 41 -3.60 -15.80 -21.67
CA VAL A 41 -2.71 -16.50 -22.64
C VAL A 41 -3.55 -17.14 -23.74
N ASN A 42 -4.60 -17.88 -23.37
CA ASN A 42 -5.48 -18.57 -24.31
C ASN A 42 -6.21 -17.61 -25.26
N ARG A 43 -6.39 -16.34 -24.86
CA ARG A 43 -6.93 -15.26 -25.71
C ARG A 43 -5.87 -14.54 -26.55
N GLY A 44 -4.61 -15.00 -26.54
CA GLY A 44 -3.53 -14.45 -27.35
C GLY A 44 -2.88 -13.18 -26.79
N TYR A 45 -3.12 -12.83 -25.53
CA TYR A 45 -2.44 -11.67 -24.92
C TYR A 45 -0.96 -12.00 -24.67
N ARG A 46 -0.07 -11.06 -24.97
CA ARG A 46 1.33 -11.11 -24.53
C ARG A 46 1.37 -10.87 -23.03
N ILE A 47 2.11 -11.71 -22.31
CA ILE A 47 2.26 -11.63 -20.85
C ILE A 47 3.73 -11.45 -20.50
N ASN A 48 4.00 -10.65 -19.48
CA ASN A 48 5.36 -10.46 -18.99
C ASN A 48 5.64 -11.39 -17.79
N LEU A 49 6.30 -12.52 -18.08
CA LEU A 49 6.64 -13.55 -17.09
C LEU A 49 7.63 -13.06 -16.04
N VAL A 50 8.50 -12.09 -16.36
CA VAL A 50 9.46 -11.53 -15.39
C VAL A 50 8.72 -10.83 -14.26
N PHE A 51 7.75 -9.97 -14.59
CA PHE A 51 6.94 -9.28 -13.58
C PHE A 51 6.07 -10.24 -12.77
N LEU A 52 5.56 -11.31 -13.39
CA LEU A 52 4.85 -12.36 -12.67
C LEU A 52 5.76 -13.09 -11.69
N GLY A 53 6.95 -13.52 -12.13
CA GLY A 53 7.91 -14.21 -11.29
C GLY A 53 8.36 -13.35 -10.11
N VAL A 54 8.74 -12.09 -10.35
CA VAL A 54 9.11 -11.16 -9.27
C VAL A 54 7.91 -10.90 -8.35
N GLY A 55 6.70 -10.74 -8.88
CA GLY A 55 5.48 -10.61 -8.08
C GLY A 55 5.23 -11.80 -7.15
N LEU A 56 5.44 -13.03 -7.64
CA LEU A 56 5.32 -14.25 -6.83
C LEU A 56 6.40 -14.33 -5.74
N VAL A 57 7.65 -13.98 -6.07
CA VAL A 57 8.74 -13.90 -5.08
C VAL A 57 8.40 -12.91 -3.98
N CYS A 58 7.86 -11.73 -4.33
CA CYS A 58 7.38 -10.77 -3.34
C CYS A 58 6.28 -11.35 -2.45
N ALA A 59 5.29 -12.07 -3.00
CA ALA A 59 4.23 -12.70 -2.19
C ALA A 59 4.78 -13.73 -1.20
N ILE A 60 5.70 -14.59 -1.66
CA ILE A 60 6.35 -15.60 -0.81
C ILE A 60 7.16 -14.92 0.30
N PHE A 61 7.94 -13.89 -0.05
CA PHE A 61 8.68 -13.10 0.91
C PHE A 61 7.76 -12.46 1.96
N SER A 62 6.66 -11.83 1.54
CA SER A 62 5.67 -11.25 2.46
C SER A 62 5.01 -12.27 3.37
N LEU A 63 4.82 -13.53 2.94
CA LEU A 63 4.28 -14.59 3.81
C LEU A 63 5.28 -15.08 4.87
N ALA A 64 6.59 -14.95 4.59
CA ALA A 64 7.66 -15.39 5.46
C ALA A 64 8.01 -14.37 6.57
N LEU A 65 7.66 -13.09 6.39
CA LEU A 65 8.00 -12.01 7.32
C LEU A 65 7.19 -11.99 8.64
N PRO A 66 5.85 -12.19 8.66
CA PRO A 66 5.06 -12.05 9.87
C PRO A 66 5.44 -13.05 10.96
N ASP A 67 5.30 -12.63 12.22
CA ASP A 67 5.57 -13.45 13.40
C ASP A 67 4.86 -14.83 13.32
N PRO A 68 5.61 -15.95 13.34
CA PRO A 68 5.05 -17.30 13.35
C PRO A 68 4.10 -17.58 14.52
N HIS A 69 4.26 -16.87 15.64
CA HIS A 69 3.41 -16.99 16.82
C HIS A 69 2.07 -16.25 16.67
N VAL A 70 1.95 -15.35 15.68
CA VAL A 70 0.71 -14.64 15.35
C VAL A 70 0.35 -14.88 13.87
N PRO A 71 -0.02 -16.12 13.47
CA PRO A 71 -0.20 -16.49 12.06
C PRO A 71 -1.24 -15.64 11.31
N ILE A 72 -2.24 -15.12 12.03
CA ILE A 72 -3.30 -14.29 11.46
C ILE A 72 -2.76 -13.07 10.73
N LYS A 73 -1.60 -12.52 11.14
CA LYS A 73 -0.98 -11.36 10.46
C LYS A 73 -0.64 -11.64 9.00
N ARG A 74 -0.45 -12.91 8.61
CA ARG A 74 -0.23 -13.31 7.21
C ARG A 74 -1.44 -13.04 6.30
N ILE A 75 -2.64 -12.80 6.86
CA ILE A 75 -3.83 -12.48 6.05
C ILE A 75 -3.64 -11.17 5.29
N HIS A 76 -2.85 -10.25 5.83
CA HIS A 76 -2.53 -8.98 5.19
C HIS A 76 -1.89 -9.20 3.81
N VAL A 77 -1.16 -10.30 3.60
CA VAL A 77 -0.57 -10.58 2.28
C VAL A 77 -1.66 -10.71 1.20
N ALA A 78 -2.70 -11.49 1.47
CA ALA A 78 -3.83 -11.62 0.57
C ALA A 78 -4.59 -10.29 0.40
N GLU A 79 -4.84 -9.60 1.52
CA GLU A 79 -5.57 -8.31 1.54
C GLU A 79 -4.85 -7.25 0.68
N TYR A 80 -3.53 -7.11 0.82
CA TYR A 80 -2.76 -6.10 0.10
C TYR A 80 -2.50 -6.46 -1.36
N ILE A 81 -2.41 -7.76 -1.71
CA ILE A 81 -2.42 -8.18 -3.12
C ILE A 81 -3.75 -7.77 -3.76
N VAL A 82 -4.89 -8.08 -3.14
CA VAL A 82 -6.22 -7.72 -3.67
C VAL A 82 -6.41 -6.21 -3.72
N LEU A 83 -6.04 -5.49 -2.66
CA LEU A 83 -6.08 -4.03 -2.60
C LEU A 83 -5.27 -3.40 -3.73
N SER A 84 -4.11 -3.98 -4.06
CA SER A 84 -3.29 -3.52 -5.18
C SER A 84 -4.00 -3.64 -6.53
N PHE A 85 -4.76 -4.72 -6.77
CA PHE A 85 -5.62 -4.81 -7.96
C PHE A 85 -6.75 -3.77 -7.96
N LEU A 86 -7.36 -3.49 -6.80
CA LEU A 86 -8.41 -2.47 -6.68
C LEU A 86 -7.87 -1.06 -6.93
N VAL A 87 -6.75 -0.70 -6.29
CA VAL A 87 -6.04 0.57 -6.52
C VAL A 87 -5.64 0.71 -7.98
N ARG A 88 -5.08 -0.35 -8.57
CA ARG A 88 -4.73 -0.39 -10.00
C ARG A 88 -5.95 -0.16 -10.88
N ALA A 89 -7.08 -0.79 -10.59
CA ALA A 89 -8.32 -0.61 -11.34
C ALA A 89 -8.78 0.85 -11.31
N THR A 90 -8.78 1.47 -10.13
CA THR A 90 -9.12 2.90 -9.95
C THR A 90 -8.18 3.82 -10.72
N LEU A 91 -6.86 3.64 -10.55
CA LEU A 91 -5.85 4.47 -11.20
C LEU A 91 -5.81 4.26 -12.73
N SER A 92 -6.22 3.10 -13.23
CA SER A 92 -6.21 2.77 -14.67
C SER A 92 -7.11 3.66 -15.53
N HIS A 93 -8.04 4.39 -14.90
CA HIS A 93 -8.86 5.39 -15.58
C HIS A 93 -8.03 6.51 -16.22
N ARG A 94 -6.86 6.81 -15.65
CA ARG A 94 -5.99 7.91 -16.11
C ARG A 94 -4.53 7.49 -16.33
N LEU A 95 -4.08 6.42 -15.68
CA LEU A 95 -2.70 5.94 -15.76
C LEU A 95 -2.63 4.64 -16.55
N GLN A 96 -1.51 4.41 -17.22
CA GLN A 96 -1.24 3.19 -17.99
C GLN A 96 0.22 2.74 -17.83
N GLY A 97 0.53 1.53 -18.28
CA GLY A 97 1.90 1.01 -18.36
C GLY A 97 2.65 1.04 -17.02
N MET A 98 3.90 1.54 -17.04
CA MET A 98 4.73 1.60 -15.84
C MET A 98 4.32 2.68 -14.85
N GLN A 99 3.75 3.80 -15.30
CA GLN A 99 3.22 4.81 -14.38
C GLN A 99 2.10 4.21 -13.53
N LEU A 100 1.18 3.47 -14.15
CA LEU A 100 0.12 2.77 -13.41
C LEU A 100 0.70 1.83 -12.35
N THR A 101 1.72 1.04 -12.70
CA THR A 101 2.38 0.14 -11.74
C THR A 101 3.05 0.92 -10.61
N LEU A 102 3.86 1.94 -10.92
CA LEU A 102 4.54 2.75 -9.91
C LEU A 102 3.55 3.38 -8.93
N PHE A 103 2.51 4.05 -9.43
CA PHE A 103 1.53 4.70 -8.57
C PHE A 103 0.62 3.72 -7.84
N THR A 104 0.40 2.52 -8.39
CA THR A 104 -0.26 1.44 -7.62
C THR A 104 0.59 1.07 -6.42
N VAL A 105 1.90 0.82 -6.60
CA VAL A 105 2.83 0.51 -5.49
C VAL A 105 2.80 1.61 -4.44
N LEU A 106 3.02 2.87 -4.84
CA LEU A 106 3.07 4.00 -3.90
C LEU A 106 1.76 4.18 -3.12
N ALA A 107 0.62 4.10 -3.80
CA ALA A 107 -0.68 4.23 -3.15
C ALA A 107 -0.97 3.06 -2.20
N THR A 108 -0.67 1.82 -2.60
CA THR A 108 -0.87 0.65 -1.73
C THR A 108 0.06 0.67 -0.51
N LEU A 109 1.31 1.13 -0.66
CA LEU A 109 2.23 1.31 0.45
C LEU A 109 1.71 2.35 1.44
N LEU A 110 1.23 3.50 0.96
CA LEU A 110 0.65 4.53 1.82
C LEU A 110 -0.59 4.00 2.54
N LEU A 111 -1.48 3.27 1.84
CA LEU A 111 -2.62 2.59 2.48
C LEU A 111 -2.16 1.56 3.52
N GLY A 112 -1.02 0.91 3.30
CA GLY A 112 -0.31 0.07 4.27
C GLY A 112 0.06 0.81 5.56
N ILE A 113 0.58 2.02 5.42
CA ILE A 113 0.91 2.90 6.54
C ILE A 113 -0.37 3.38 7.23
N HIS A 114 -1.42 3.72 6.48
CA HIS A 114 -2.73 4.11 7.02
C HIS A 114 -3.32 3.03 7.93
N ASP A 115 -3.31 1.78 7.47
CA ASP A 115 -3.79 0.65 8.26
C ASP A 115 -2.98 0.50 9.55
N GLU A 116 -1.64 0.52 9.48
CA GLU A 116 -0.82 0.43 10.68
C GLU A 116 -1.03 1.60 11.64
N MET A 117 -1.19 2.84 11.14
CA MET A 117 -1.54 3.98 11.99
C MET A 117 -2.92 3.82 12.65
N LEU A 118 -3.92 3.26 11.94
CA LEU A 118 -5.21 2.91 12.55
C LEU A 118 -5.05 1.86 13.64
N GLN A 119 -4.18 0.87 13.44
CA GLN A 119 -3.88 -0.14 14.45
C GLN A 119 -3.19 0.48 15.67
N GLY A 120 -2.29 1.45 15.48
CA GLY A 120 -1.66 2.18 16.57
C GLY A 120 -2.62 3.01 17.42
N LEU A 121 -3.76 3.42 16.87
CA LEU A 121 -4.85 4.07 17.63
C LEU A 121 -5.78 3.08 18.34
N HIS A 122 -5.68 1.79 18.03
CA HIS A 122 -6.62 0.79 18.53
C HIS A 122 -6.07 0.11 19.79
N SER A 123 -6.84 0.13 20.89
CA SER A 123 -6.42 -0.34 22.22
C SER A 123 -5.95 -1.81 22.32
N GLN A 124 -6.29 -2.64 21.33
CA GLN A 124 -5.92 -4.06 21.27
C GLN A 124 -4.89 -4.38 20.18
N ARG A 125 -4.35 -3.37 19.50
CA ARG A 125 -3.32 -3.52 18.48
C ARG A 125 -2.17 -2.58 18.78
N TYR A 126 -1.08 -2.81 18.05
CA TYR A 126 0.12 -2.02 18.17
C TYR A 126 0.63 -1.71 16.77
N TYR A 127 1.25 -0.55 16.64
CA TYR A 127 1.87 -0.06 15.44
C TYR A 127 3.17 -0.83 15.15
N GLY A 128 3.22 -1.57 14.04
CA GLY A 128 4.34 -2.41 13.68
C GLY A 128 5.05 -1.99 12.39
N TRP A 129 6.32 -1.58 12.46
CA TRP A 129 7.09 -1.29 11.23
C TRP A 129 7.24 -2.53 10.33
N LEU A 130 7.31 -3.73 10.92
CA LEU A 130 7.37 -4.98 10.16
C LEU A 130 6.06 -5.21 9.39
N ASP A 131 4.92 -4.87 9.98
CA ASP A 131 3.62 -4.99 9.33
C ASP A 131 3.50 -3.99 8.16
N ILE A 132 4.07 -2.78 8.26
CA ILE A 132 4.22 -1.85 7.12
C ILE A 132 5.02 -2.49 5.97
N ILE A 133 6.10 -3.21 6.27
CA ILE A 133 6.92 -3.90 5.26
C ILE A 133 6.11 -5.04 4.61
N VAL A 134 5.38 -5.82 5.40
CA VAL A 134 4.51 -6.90 4.88
C VAL A 134 3.46 -6.32 3.94
N ASN A 135 2.75 -5.27 4.37
CA ASN A 135 1.74 -4.57 3.60
C ASN A 135 2.32 -4.01 2.28
N GLY A 136 3.48 -3.35 2.37
CA GLY A 136 4.17 -2.76 1.22
C GLY A 136 4.68 -3.80 0.21
N THR A 137 5.28 -4.89 0.68
CA THR A 137 5.79 -5.96 -0.18
C THR A 137 4.68 -6.79 -0.82
N ALA A 138 3.56 -6.99 -0.12
CA ALA A 138 2.35 -7.60 -0.68
C ALA A 138 1.66 -6.68 -1.70
N GLY A 139 1.59 -5.38 -1.43
CA GLY A 139 1.11 -4.36 -2.38
C GLY A 139 1.97 -4.32 -3.66
N LEU A 140 3.30 -4.41 -3.50
CA LEU A 140 4.25 -4.54 -4.61
C LEU A 140 4.00 -5.82 -5.41
N SER A 141 3.82 -6.97 -4.73
CA SER A 141 3.45 -8.23 -5.39
C SER A 141 2.22 -8.04 -6.28
N GLY A 142 1.11 -7.54 -5.73
CA GLY A 142 -0.12 -7.32 -6.50
C GLY A 142 0.08 -6.36 -7.69
N ALA A 143 0.90 -5.32 -7.54
CA ALA A 143 1.16 -4.36 -8.60
C ALA A 143 1.98 -4.96 -9.76
N LEU A 144 2.99 -5.79 -9.43
CA LEU A 144 3.81 -6.50 -10.41
C LEU A 144 3.01 -7.61 -11.10
N LEU A 145 2.20 -8.37 -10.34
CA LEU A 145 1.28 -9.37 -10.91
C LEU A 145 0.28 -8.70 -11.86
N GLY A 146 -0.33 -7.59 -11.45
CA GLY A 146 -1.23 -6.80 -12.28
C GLY A 146 -0.56 -6.23 -13.54
N HIS A 147 0.71 -5.85 -13.45
CA HIS A 147 1.50 -5.43 -14.62
C HIS A 147 1.75 -6.58 -15.59
N GLY A 148 2.25 -7.72 -15.07
CA GLY A 148 2.53 -8.91 -15.86
C GLY A 148 1.32 -9.38 -16.66
N LEU A 149 0.13 -9.39 -16.04
CA LEU A 149 -1.13 -9.76 -16.67
C LEU A 149 -1.71 -8.73 -17.65
N HIS A 150 -1.08 -7.55 -17.79
CA HIS A 150 -1.69 -6.40 -18.43
C HIS A 150 -3.11 -6.13 -17.89
N CYS A 151 -3.28 -6.30 -16.57
CA CYS A 151 -4.55 -6.05 -15.90
C CYS A 151 -4.85 -4.55 -15.93
N CYS A 152 -6.11 -4.23 -16.25
CA CYS A 152 -6.61 -2.86 -16.41
C CYS A 152 -5.86 -2.03 -17.49
N ALA A 153 -5.09 -2.68 -18.36
CA ALA A 153 -4.50 -2.00 -19.51
C ALA A 153 -5.63 -1.61 -20.49
N ARG A 154 -5.77 -0.31 -20.75
CA ARG A 154 -6.70 0.21 -21.76
C ARG A 154 -5.92 0.53 -23.03
N ARG A 155 -6.55 0.33 -24.21
CA ARG A 155 -5.97 0.81 -25.48
C ARG A 155 -5.79 2.33 -25.36
N THR A 156 -4.55 2.78 -25.43
CA THR A 156 -4.21 4.20 -25.49
C THR A 156 -4.76 4.76 -26.80
N VAL A 157 -5.92 5.40 -26.74
CA VAL A 157 -6.44 6.20 -27.85
C VAL A 157 -5.64 7.50 -27.85
N GLY A 158 -4.55 7.56 -28.63
CA GLY A 158 -3.94 8.79 -29.18
C GLY A 158 -3.72 10.01 -28.27
N THR A 159 -3.80 9.93 -26.95
CA THR A 159 -3.61 11.08 -26.07
C THR A 159 -2.12 11.28 -25.87
N ALA A 160 -1.59 12.37 -26.42
CA ALA A 160 -0.23 12.81 -26.19
C ALA A 160 0.08 12.77 -24.69
N GLN A 161 1.19 12.13 -24.31
CA GLN A 161 1.68 12.15 -22.93
C GLN A 161 1.88 13.62 -22.54
N PRO A 162 1.19 14.13 -21.50
CA PRO A 162 1.37 15.50 -21.08
C PRO A 162 2.83 15.71 -20.68
N LYS A 163 3.52 16.65 -21.33
CA LYS A 163 4.90 17.01 -20.96
C LYS A 163 4.88 17.58 -19.55
N VAL A 164 5.45 16.85 -18.59
CA VAL A 164 5.64 17.35 -17.23
C VAL A 164 6.78 18.36 -17.25
N ARG A 165 6.45 19.65 -17.15
CA ARG A 165 7.46 20.70 -16.96
C ARG A 165 8.11 20.53 -15.58
N GLY A 166 9.43 20.69 -15.51
CA GLY A 166 10.17 20.62 -14.24
C GLY A 166 10.19 19.24 -13.59
N LEU A 167 10.35 18.16 -14.38
CA LEU A 167 10.39 16.78 -13.87
C LEU A 167 11.41 16.60 -12.74
N ALA A 168 12.61 17.17 -12.86
CA ALA A 168 13.63 17.07 -11.81
C ALA A 168 13.14 17.68 -10.48
N GLY A 169 12.57 18.89 -10.52
CA GLY A 169 11.97 19.53 -9.35
C GLY A 169 10.81 18.71 -8.77
N LEU A 170 9.97 18.12 -9.63
CA LEU A 170 8.89 17.24 -9.18
C LEU A 170 9.41 16.00 -8.46
N VAL A 171 10.43 15.35 -9.02
CA VAL A 171 11.07 14.17 -8.41
C VAL A 171 11.63 14.53 -7.05
N VAL A 172 12.36 15.65 -6.93
CA VAL A 172 12.89 16.13 -5.64
C VAL A 172 11.77 16.35 -4.63
N LEU A 173 10.68 17.01 -5.01
CA LEU A 173 9.55 17.25 -4.10
C LEU A 173 8.90 15.95 -3.60
N PHE A 174 8.73 14.95 -4.48
CA PHE A 174 8.18 13.65 -4.07
C PHE A 174 9.18 12.79 -3.29
N LEU A 175 10.49 12.95 -3.50
CA LEU A 175 11.51 12.35 -2.64
C LEU A 175 11.47 12.96 -1.24
N LEU A 176 11.30 14.28 -1.10
CA LEU A 176 11.11 14.94 0.19
C LEU A 176 9.83 14.47 0.89
N LEU A 177 8.72 14.33 0.15
CA LEU A 177 7.48 13.76 0.68
C LEU A 177 7.67 12.31 1.15
N GLY A 178 8.39 11.49 0.38
CA GLY A 178 8.72 10.11 0.77
C GLY A 178 9.59 10.06 2.02
N ALA A 179 10.66 10.86 2.08
CA ALA A 179 11.57 10.94 3.22
C ALA A 179 10.86 11.43 4.49
N SER A 180 9.99 12.44 4.38
CA SER A 180 9.18 12.91 5.51
C SER A 180 8.13 11.89 5.97
N THR A 181 7.58 11.09 5.06
CA THR A 181 6.67 10.00 5.40
C THR A 181 7.40 8.90 6.18
N VAL A 182 8.61 8.54 5.73
CA VAL A 182 9.49 7.59 6.44
C VAL A 182 9.87 8.12 7.82
N TRP A 183 10.24 9.40 7.92
CA TRP A 183 10.50 10.06 9.19
C TRP A 183 9.31 9.95 10.14
N LEU A 184 8.11 10.30 9.67
CA LEU A 184 6.89 10.21 10.47
C LEU A 184 6.66 8.77 10.97
N VAL A 185 6.80 7.79 10.08
CA VAL A 185 6.64 6.36 10.40
C VAL A 185 7.61 5.92 11.50
N ILE A 186 8.88 6.31 11.43
CA ILE A 186 9.90 5.94 12.40
C ILE A 186 9.68 6.65 13.73
N MET A 187 9.39 7.95 13.70
CA MET A 187 9.18 8.74 14.92
C MET A 187 7.94 8.28 15.69
N LEU A 188 6.86 7.91 14.99
CA LEU A 188 5.68 7.31 15.62
C LEU A 188 6.02 5.99 16.30
N TYR A 189 6.82 5.14 15.66
CA TYR A 189 7.29 3.91 16.29
C TYR A 189 8.09 4.21 17.56
N GLN A 190 8.99 5.20 17.53
CA GLN A 190 9.85 5.54 18.67
C GLN A 190 9.07 6.14 19.85
N GLN A 191 8.00 6.88 19.60
CA GLN A 191 7.19 7.54 20.63
C GLN A 191 5.93 6.77 21.04
N ARG A 192 5.76 5.54 20.55
CA ARG A 192 4.60 4.71 20.92
C ARG A 192 4.55 4.44 22.42
N GLY A 193 3.35 4.46 23.00
CA GLY A 193 3.13 4.36 24.44
C GLY A 193 3.57 5.59 25.24
N THR A 194 3.88 6.71 24.58
CA THR A 194 4.26 7.97 25.23
C THR A 194 3.46 9.15 24.67
N ALA A 195 3.54 10.31 25.33
CA ALA A 195 2.91 11.52 24.84
C ALA A 195 3.54 11.98 23.51
N LEU A 196 2.80 11.84 22.40
CA LEU A 196 3.26 12.24 21.08
C LEU A 196 3.63 13.73 21.01
N SER A 197 4.84 14.00 20.54
CA SER A 197 5.34 15.33 20.25
C SER A 197 4.87 15.80 18.87
N LEU A 198 4.26 16.98 18.77
CA LEU A 198 3.81 17.53 17.48
C LEU A 198 4.97 17.86 16.53
N PHE A 199 6.19 17.98 17.04
CA PHE A 199 7.38 18.22 16.23
C PHE A 199 7.66 17.08 15.24
N ILE A 200 7.17 15.85 15.50
CA ILE A 200 7.33 14.73 14.56
C ILE A 200 6.60 14.96 13.23
N LEU A 201 5.59 15.84 13.23
CA LEU A 201 4.76 16.14 12.06
C LEU A 201 5.41 17.16 11.11
N LEU A 202 6.38 17.94 11.61
CA LEU A 202 6.93 19.09 10.88
C LEU A 202 7.49 18.72 9.49
N PRO A 203 8.32 17.68 9.33
CA PRO A 203 8.85 17.36 7.99
C PRO A 203 7.75 17.02 6.98
N GLN A 204 6.69 16.33 7.42
CA GLN A 204 5.57 15.95 6.57
C GLN A 204 4.72 17.17 6.21
N VAL A 205 4.38 18.01 7.20
CA VAL A 205 3.66 19.28 6.99
C VAL A 205 4.41 20.17 6.00
N VAL A 206 5.71 20.38 6.21
CA VAL A 206 6.54 21.21 5.33
C VAL A 206 6.58 20.66 3.92
N SER A 207 6.77 19.35 3.74
CA SER A 207 6.79 18.72 2.41
C SER A 207 5.45 18.86 1.68
N CYS A 208 4.33 18.68 2.40
CA CYS A 208 3.00 18.86 1.84
C CYS A 208 2.72 20.34 1.47
N LEU A 209 3.15 21.29 2.30
CA LEU A 209 3.01 22.72 2.01
C LEU A 209 3.87 23.15 0.83
N LEU A 210 5.12 22.68 0.73
CA LEU A 210 6.00 22.94 -0.41
C LEU A 210 5.39 22.44 -1.71
N LEU A 211 4.85 21.22 -1.73
CA LEU A 211 4.13 20.68 -2.89
C LEU A 211 2.90 21.52 -3.24
N MET A 212 2.12 21.93 -2.24
CA MET A 212 0.91 22.75 -2.44
C MET A 212 1.23 24.13 -3.00
N VAL A 213 2.30 24.78 -2.53
CA VAL A 213 2.71 26.13 -2.97
C VAL A 213 3.41 26.08 -4.32
N LEU A 214 4.36 25.16 -4.51
CA LEU A 214 5.18 25.12 -5.71
C LEU A 214 4.48 24.43 -6.88
N ARG A 215 3.58 23.47 -6.61
CA ARG A 215 2.88 22.65 -7.62
C ARG A 215 1.36 22.53 -7.32
N PRO A 216 0.62 23.64 -7.16
CA PRO A 216 -0.80 23.63 -6.80
C PRO A 216 -1.67 22.88 -7.82
N GLU A 217 -1.24 22.79 -9.08
CA GLU A 217 -1.96 22.07 -10.12
C GLU A 217 -2.04 20.56 -9.88
N ILE A 218 -1.07 19.99 -9.13
CA ILE A 218 -1.09 18.58 -8.70
C ILE A 218 -2.15 18.39 -7.62
N VAL A 219 -2.20 19.31 -6.66
CA VAL A 219 -3.06 19.20 -5.49
C VAL A 219 -4.53 19.43 -5.85
N PHE A 220 -4.81 20.50 -6.60
CA PHE A 220 -6.18 21.01 -6.78
C PHE A 220 -6.80 20.73 -8.15
N SER A 221 -6.02 20.51 -9.21
CA SER A 221 -6.56 20.58 -10.60
C SER A 221 -6.16 19.41 -11.52
N SER A 222 -5.63 18.33 -10.97
CA SER A 222 -4.92 17.35 -11.78
C SER A 222 -5.85 16.31 -12.47
N ARG A 223 -6.33 16.63 -13.68
CA ARG A 223 -6.80 15.59 -14.63
C ARG A 223 -5.64 14.81 -15.27
N THR A 224 -4.43 15.39 -15.30
CA THR A 224 -3.25 14.87 -16.02
C THR A 224 -2.16 14.28 -15.12
N GLN A 225 -2.09 14.65 -13.84
CA GLN A 225 -1.08 14.18 -12.88
C GLN A 225 -1.70 13.31 -11.77
N HIS A 226 -2.73 12.53 -12.15
CA HIS A 226 -3.62 11.83 -11.21
C HIS A 226 -2.90 10.94 -10.20
N GLY A 227 -1.82 10.27 -10.61
CA GLY A 227 -1.00 9.46 -9.70
C GLY A 227 -0.31 10.28 -8.61
N PHE A 228 0.30 11.41 -8.99
CA PHE A 228 0.94 12.32 -8.03
C PHE A 228 -0.08 12.91 -7.05
N GLN A 229 -1.26 13.27 -7.54
CA GLN A 229 -2.35 13.75 -6.69
C GLN A 229 -2.80 12.69 -5.67
N ALA A 230 -2.97 11.44 -6.10
CA ALA A 230 -3.34 10.35 -5.21
C ALA A 230 -2.28 10.12 -4.10
N VAL A 231 -1.00 10.09 -4.47
CA VAL A 231 0.11 9.95 -3.52
C VAL A 231 0.16 11.13 -2.55
N TYR A 232 0.00 12.35 -3.04
CA TYR A 232 -0.04 13.56 -2.20
C TYR A 232 -1.15 13.47 -1.15
N TRP A 233 -2.38 13.19 -1.55
CA TRP A 233 -3.52 13.20 -0.63
C TRP A 233 -3.46 12.08 0.39
N LEU A 234 -3.01 10.88 -0.02
CA LEU A 234 -2.75 9.78 0.91
C LEU A 234 -1.68 10.19 1.94
N ALA A 235 -0.52 10.67 1.49
CA ALA A 235 0.56 11.09 2.37
C ALA A 235 0.19 12.27 3.28
N PHE A 236 -0.58 13.25 2.79
CA PHE A 236 -1.08 14.36 3.60
C PHE A 236 -2.03 13.87 4.70
N SER A 237 -2.94 12.95 4.36
CA SER A 237 -3.92 12.43 5.32
C SER A 237 -3.31 11.59 6.46
N LEU A 238 -2.06 11.13 6.33
CA LEU A 238 -1.32 10.50 7.44
C LEU A 238 -1.15 11.43 8.65
N LEU A 239 -1.19 12.76 8.45
CA LEU A 239 -1.13 13.72 9.55
C LEU A 239 -2.33 13.62 10.50
N ALA A 240 -3.46 13.11 10.02
CA ALA A 240 -4.69 13.02 10.80
C ALA A 240 -4.56 12.08 12.01
N TYR A 241 -3.80 10.99 11.90
CA TYR A 241 -3.70 9.98 12.97
C TYR A 241 -3.04 10.50 14.26
N PRO A 242 -1.80 11.02 14.24
CA PRO A 242 -1.18 11.57 15.43
C PRO A 242 -1.92 12.79 15.99
N LEU A 243 -2.52 13.60 15.12
CA LEU A 243 -3.38 14.71 15.56
C LEU A 243 -4.62 14.20 16.29
N ALA A 244 -5.29 13.17 15.75
CA ALA A 244 -6.45 12.56 16.38
C ALA A 244 -6.09 11.91 17.73
N ALA A 245 -4.97 11.17 17.81
CA ALA A 245 -4.45 10.64 19.07
C ALA A 245 -4.28 11.75 20.11
N ARG A 246 -3.60 12.84 19.73
CA ARG A 246 -3.31 13.94 20.62
C ARG A 246 -4.57 14.67 21.09
N LEU A 247 -5.50 14.95 20.17
CA LEU A 247 -6.74 15.69 20.47
C LEU A 247 -7.72 14.87 21.31
N ALA A 248 -7.78 13.56 21.08
CA ALA A 248 -8.65 12.66 21.83
C ALA A 248 -8.03 12.15 23.15
N GLY A 249 -6.77 12.49 23.42
CA GLY A 249 -6.03 11.94 24.56
C GLY A 249 -5.84 10.42 24.49
N MET A 250 -5.84 9.85 23.28
CA MET A 250 -5.62 8.43 23.06
C MET A 250 -4.13 8.13 23.01
N GLU A 251 -3.72 7.04 23.64
CA GLU A 251 -2.37 6.51 23.48
C GLU A 251 -2.21 5.92 22.08
N PHE A 252 -1.10 6.28 21.42
CA PHE A 252 -0.67 5.65 20.18
C PHE A 252 0.33 4.56 20.55
N ILE A 253 -0.01 3.29 20.34
CA ILE A 253 0.73 2.11 20.87
C ILE A 253 1.32 1.30 19.73
#